data_AF-A0A8I1J752-F1
#
_entry.id   AF-A0A8I1J752-F1
#
_cell.length_a   1.000
_cell.length_b   1.000
_cell.length_c   1.000
_cell.angle_alpha   90.00
_cell.angle_beta   90.00
_cell.angle_gamma   90.00
#
_symmetry.space_group_name_H-M   'P 1'
#
loop_
_entity.id
_entity.type
_entity.pdbx_description
1 polymer ?
#
loop_
_entity_poly.entity_id
_entity_poly.type
_entity_poly.pdbx_seq_one_letter_code
_entity_poly.pdbx_strand_id
1 'polypeptide(L)'
;MSNKCPKCGAKLSPFYLKPNCPSCGVNIVQYGFDERLESDKIKAEKEWERFDNFLNGLKKSSIGSPIAIVRLISFFLPIVALLIPVYKVNGAGINLISIIKSIISDSASVFQNKAMLLCFISFAAVILTSLVCAVISLFSYTKNGYKRNIILSGIQICTFIALSTAAVINGASIFAGAAAVILLQILTMYLHKKYKKSIEENKNNEQ
;
A
#
# COMPACT_ATOMS: atom_id res chain seq x y z
N MET A 1 29.62 4.36 34.04
CA MET A 1 29.49 5.74 34.53
C MET A 1 30.88 6.25 34.90
N SER A 2 31.29 7.42 34.40
CA SER A 2 32.50 8.05 34.92
C SER A 2 32.26 8.37 36.40
N ASN A 3 33.12 7.87 37.29
CA ASN A 3 33.08 8.17 38.73
C ASN A 3 33.54 9.62 38.98
N LYS A 4 32.87 10.59 38.37
CA LYS A 4 33.22 12.01 38.41
C LYS A 4 31.94 12.85 38.51
N CYS A 5 32.01 13.95 39.24
CA CYS A 5 30.92 14.93 39.26
C CYS A 5 30.77 15.58 37.87
N PRO A 6 29.55 15.67 37.31
CA PRO A 6 29.33 16.25 35.98
C PRO A 6 29.52 17.77 35.92
N LYS A 7 29.55 18.47 37.06
CA LYS A 7 29.81 19.92 37.15
C LYS A 7 31.27 20.28 37.44
N CYS A 8 31.89 19.65 38.45
CA CYS A 8 33.25 19.99 38.91
C CYS A 8 34.32 18.95 38.58
N GLY A 9 33.97 17.80 38.00
CA GLY A 9 34.93 16.76 37.60
C GLY A 9 35.60 15.98 38.74
N ALA A 10 35.28 16.29 40.01
CA ALA A 10 35.84 15.63 41.18
C ALA A 10 35.54 14.12 41.16
N LYS A 11 36.56 13.28 41.43
CA LYS A 11 36.40 11.81 41.51
C LYS A 11 35.49 11.44 42.67
N LEU A 12 34.39 10.76 42.37
CA LEU A 12 33.48 10.19 43.36
C LEU A 12 33.89 8.73 43.63
N SER A 13 33.67 8.24 44.85
CA SER A 13 33.85 6.81 45.15
C SER A 13 32.87 5.97 44.31
N PRO A 14 33.25 4.78 43.81
CA PRO A 14 32.34 3.86 43.14
C PRO A 14 31.10 3.49 43.96
N PHE A 15 31.16 3.63 45.29
CA PHE A 15 30.07 3.33 46.23
C PHE A 15 29.36 4.59 46.77
N TYR A 16 29.55 5.76 46.12
CA TYR A 16 28.92 7.01 46.55
C TYR A 16 27.49 7.11 46.02
N LEU A 17 26.49 6.80 46.88
CA LEU A 17 25.05 6.84 46.54
C LEU A 17 24.35 8.17 46.89
N LYS A 18 25.04 9.14 47.51
CA LYS A 18 24.39 10.39 47.93
C LYS A 18 24.07 11.27 46.70
N PRO A 19 22.89 11.91 46.65
CA PRO A 19 22.47 12.70 45.49
C PRO A 19 23.27 13.99 45.29
N ASN A 20 23.80 14.60 46.35
CA ASN A 20 24.55 15.86 46.26
C ASN A 20 26.06 15.62 46.21
N CYS A 21 26.78 16.39 45.40
CA CYS A 21 28.24 16.32 45.31
C CYS A 21 28.90 16.90 46.58
N PRO A 22 29.92 16.23 47.15
CA PRO A 22 30.59 16.70 48.37
C PRO A 22 31.46 17.94 48.14
N SER A 23 31.91 18.19 46.90
CA SER A 23 32.80 19.33 46.59
C SER A 23 32.06 20.57 46.08
N CYS A 24 30.91 20.42 45.41
CA CYS A 24 30.20 21.55 44.79
C CYS A 24 28.71 21.64 45.16
N GLY A 25 28.20 20.73 46.00
CA GLY A 25 26.81 20.75 46.48
C GLY A 25 25.73 20.46 45.44
N VAL A 26 26.08 20.29 44.16
CA VAL A 26 25.09 20.07 43.08
C VAL A 26 24.46 18.69 43.19
N ASN A 27 23.15 18.59 42.93
CA ASN A 27 22.47 17.32 42.81
C ASN A 27 22.94 16.62 41.52
N ILE A 28 23.74 15.56 41.67
CA ILE A 28 24.37 14.80 40.57
C ILE A 28 23.30 14.13 39.70
N VAL A 29 22.17 13.72 40.30
CA VAL A 29 21.06 13.04 39.62
C VAL A 29 20.24 14.00 38.78
N GLN A 30 20.02 15.22 39.27
CA GLN A 30 19.24 16.26 38.60
C GLN A 30 20.09 17.18 37.69
N TYR A 31 21.41 17.03 37.70
CA TYR A 31 22.29 17.86 36.89
C TYR A 31 22.03 17.63 35.39
N GLY A 32 21.66 18.71 34.68
CA GLY A 32 21.31 18.66 33.25
C GLY A 32 19.98 17.97 32.95
N PHE A 33 19.09 17.79 33.95
CA PHE A 33 17.79 17.15 33.73
C PHE A 33 16.90 18.00 32.79
N ASP A 34 16.86 19.31 32.98
CA ASP A 34 16.08 20.23 32.13
C ASP A 34 16.62 20.26 30.68
N GLU A 35 17.95 20.26 30.51
CA GLU A 35 18.58 20.18 29.19
C GLU A 35 18.27 18.86 28.48
N ARG A 36 18.29 17.74 29.21
CA ARG A 36 17.91 16.42 28.69
C ARG A 36 16.43 16.37 28.32
N LEU A 37 15.56 16.91 29.18
CA LEU A 37 14.11 17.01 28.91
C LEU A 37 13.85 17.85 27.66
N GLU A 38 14.48 19.01 27.51
CA GLU A 38 14.31 19.82 26.31
C GLU A 38 14.88 19.11 25.07
N SER A 39 16.02 18.40 25.21
CA SER A 39 16.57 17.60 24.11
C SER A 39 15.65 16.44 23.70
N ASP A 40 14.93 15.83 24.65
CA ASP A 40 14.01 14.73 24.39
C ASP A 40 12.68 15.25 23.84
N LYS A 41 12.22 16.42 24.29
CA LYS A 41 11.08 17.14 23.72
C LYS A 41 11.32 17.50 22.25
N ILE A 42 12.48 18.06 21.91
CA ILE A 42 12.84 18.38 20.51
C ILE A 42 12.86 17.12 19.64
N LYS A 43 13.40 15.99 20.15
CA LYS A 43 13.36 14.71 19.43
C LYS A 43 11.92 14.23 19.23
N ALA A 44 11.09 14.28 20.28
CA ALA A 44 9.70 13.86 20.23
C ALA A 44 8.88 14.72 19.25
N GLU A 45 9.06 16.04 19.26
CA GLU A 45 8.43 16.96 18.32
C GLU A 45 8.84 16.66 16.87
N LYS A 46 10.12 16.36 16.63
CA LYS A 46 10.62 15.98 15.30
C LYS A 46 10.06 14.64 14.82
N GLU A 47 9.89 13.67 15.71
CA GLU A 47 9.24 12.39 15.40
C GLU A 47 7.75 12.58 15.15
N TRP A 48 7.10 13.43 15.94
CA TRP A 48 5.70 13.77 15.80
C TRP A 48 5.40 14.50 14.48
N GLU A 49 6.22 15.48 14.10
CA GLU A 49 6.09 16.21 12.84
C GLU A 49 6.21 15.27 11.64
N ARG A 50 7.11 14.28 11.69
CA ARG A 50 7.22 13.25 10.64
C ARG A 50 5.97 12.39 10.55
N PHE A 51 5.42 12.01 11.70
CA PHE A 51 4.21 11.21 11.77
C PHE A 51 2.98 11.98 11.29
N ASP A 52 2.84 13.24 11.69
CA ASP A 52 1.74 14.10 11.26
C ASP A 52 1.79 14.38 9.75
N ASN A 53 2.97 14.69 9.21
CA ASN A 53 3.17 14.81 7.76
C ASN A 53 2.82 13.51 7.00
N PHE A 54 3.13 12.35 7.58
CA PHE A 54 2.76 11.06 7.02
C PHE A 54 1.24 10.84 7.01
N LEU A 55 0.57 11.08 8.15
CA LEU A 55 -0.89 10.96 8.27
C LEU A 55 -1.62 11.95 7.35
N ASN A 56 -1.16 13.18 7.27
CA ASN A 56 -1.73 14.20 6.38
C ASN A 56 -1.56 13.81 4.90
N GLY A 57 -0.42 13.23 4.52
CA GLY A 57 -0.19 12.67 3.18
C GLY A 57 -1.14 11.52 2.82
N LEU A 58 -1.36 10.60 3.77
CA LEU A 58 -2.32 9.49 3.61
C LEU A 58 -3.76 9.98 3.53
N LYS A 59 -4.17 10.89 4.41
CA LYS A 59 -5.51 11.50 4.42
C LYS A 59 -5.79 12.20 3.10
N LYS A 60 -4.84 13.00 2.61
CA LYS A 60 -4.96 13.69 1.31
C LYS A 60 -5.07 12.71 0.14
N SER A 61 -4.34 11.59 0.18
CA SER A 61 -4.36 10.57 -0.89
C SER A 61 -5.61 9.69 -0.90
N SER A 62 -6.28 9.55 0.25
CA SER A 62 -7.41 8.65 0.43
C SER A 62 -8.75 9.38 0.36
N ILE A 63 -8.88 10.51 1.06
CA ILE A 63 -10.15 11.21 1.28
C ILE A 63 -10.07 12.69 0.85
N GLY A 64 -8.89 13.19 0.45
CA GLY A 64 -8.69 14.60 0.14
C GLY A 64 -9.46 15.15 -1.06
N SER A 65 -10.09 14.30 -1.89
CA SER A 65 -10.92 14.72 -3.03
C SER A 65 -11.94 13.63 -3.38
N PRO A 66 -13.14 13.97 -3.89
CA PRO A 66 -14.11 13.00 -4.40
C PRO A 66 -13.49 12.08 -5.48
N ILE A 67 -12.54 12.58 -6.29
CA ILE A 67 -11.83 11.74 -7.27
C ILE A 67 -10.95 10.68 -6.56
N ALA A 68 -10.36 11.01 -5.41
CA ALA A 68 -9.53 10.08 -4.64
C ALA A 68 -10.36 8.88 -4.13
N ILE A 69 -11.58 9.16 -3.65
CA ILE A 69 -12.52 8.15 -3.17
C ILE A 69 -12.97 7.24 -4.32
N VAL A 70 -13.42 7.81 -5.44
CA VAL A 70 -13.85 7.03 -6.62
C VAL A 70 -12.71 6.17 -7.16
N ARG A 71 -11.48 6.68 -7.15
CA ARG A 71 -10.27 5.94 -7.52
C ARG A 71 -9.99 4.77 -6.56
N LEU A 72 -10.25 4.92 -5.27
CA LEU A 72 -10.02 3.86 -4.30
C LEU A 72 -11.05 2.73 -4.44
N ILE A 73 -12.31 3.10 -4.69
CA ILE A 73 -13.39 2.15 -4.96
C ILE A 73 -13.16 1.40 -6.28
N SER A 74 -12.61 2.06 -7.30
CA SER A 74 -12.43 1.46 -8.62
C SER A 74 -11.44 0.29 -8.64
N PHE A 75 -10.57 0.12 -7.64
CA PHE A 75 -9.72 -1.06 -7.50
C PHE A 75 -10.49 -2.34 -7.17
N PHE A 76 -11.65 -2.22 -6.51
CA PHE A 76 -12.49 -3.37 -6.17
C PHE A 76 -13.47 -3.75 -7.29
N LEU A 77 -13.78 -2.81 -8.20
CA LEU A 77 -14.62 -3.06 -9.38
C LEU A 77 -14.16 -4.23 -10.27
N PRO A 78 -12.87 -4.37 -10.64
CA PRO A 78 -12.43 -5.53 -11.43
C PRO A 78 -12.62 -6.85 -10.68
N ILE A 79 -12.53 -6.87 -9.34
CA ILE A 79 -12.79 -8.09 -8.54
C ILE A 79 -14.26 -8.47 -8.64
N VAL A 80 -15.18 -7.51 -8.52
CA VAL A 80 -16.62 -7.74 -8.67
C VAL A 80 -16.94 -8.23 -10.08
N ALA A 81 -16.27 -7.70 -11.11
CA ALA A 81 -16.47 -8.13 -12.49
C ALA A 81 -16.05 -9.59 -12.76
N LEU A 82 -15.17 -10.19 -11.95
CA LEU A 82 -14.82 -11.62 -12.04
C LEU A 82 -15.98 -12.56 -11.67
N LEU A 83 -17.06 -12.05 -11.07
CA LEU A 83 -18.27 -12.82 -10.77
C LEU A 83 -19.11 -13.08 -12.03
N ILE A 84 -18.92 -12.28 -13.07
CA ILE A 84 -19.50 -12.47 -14.41
C ILE A 84 -18.66 -13.55 -15.12
N PRO A 85 -19.25 -14.44 -15.94
CA PRO A 85 -18.48 -15.40 -16.74
C PRO A 85 -17.43 -14.69 -17.60
N VAL A 86 -16.15 -14.97 -17.33
CA VAL A 86 -14.99 -14.35 -18.00
C VAL A 86 -14.50 -15.25 -19.13
N TYR A 87 -14.46 -16.56 -18.86
CA TYR A 87 -14.00 -17.57 -19.82
C TYR A 87 -15.11 -18.58 -20.07
N LYS A 88 -15.01 -19.29 -21.18
CA LYS A 88 -15.83 -20.46 -21.48
C LYS A 88 -14.91 -21.62 -21.85
N VAL A 89 -14.96 -22.68 -21.06
CA VAL A 89 -14.19 -23.91 -21.26
C VAL A 89 -15.19 -25.05 -21.42
N ASN A 90 -15.05 -25.86 -22.47
CA ASN A 90 -15.94 -26.98 -22.77
C ASN A 90 -17.44 -26.62 -22.78
N GLY A 91 -17.79 -25.41 -23.22
CA GLY A 91 -19.18 -24.97 -23.28
C GLY A 91 -19.73 -24.33 -22.00
N ALA A 92 -19.08 -24.52 -20.85
CA ALA A 92 -19.48 -23.94 -19.57
C ALA A 92 -18.82 -22.58 -19.32
N GLY A 93 -19.61 -21.60 -18.87
CA GLY A 93 -19.13 -20.28 -18.48
C GLY A 93 -18.44 -20.34 -17.13
N ILE A 94 -17.16 -20.01 -17.10
CA ILE A 94 -16.33 -19.98 -15.90
C ILE A 94 -16.32 -18.57 -15.33
N ASN A 95 -16.85 -18.44 -14.11
CA ASN A 95 -16.68 -17.29 -13.24
C ASN A 95 -15.87 -17.66 -12.00
N LEU A 96 -15.54 -16.67 -11.17
CA LEU A 96 -14.78 -16.89 -9.93
C LEU A 96 -15.42 -17.95 -9.01
N ILE A 97 -16.75 -17.93 -8.88
CA ILE A 97 -17.50 -18.87 -8.05
C ILE A 97 -17.39 -20.29 -8.59
N SER A 98 -17.48 -20.47 -9.91
CA SER A 98 -17.41 -21.77 -10.56
C SER A 98 -16.04 -22.40 -10.37
N ILE A 99 -14.94 -21.64 -10.54
CA ILE A 99 -13.59 -22.18 -10.31
C ILE A 99 -13.42 -22.58 -8.84
N ILE A 100 -13.86 -21.76 -7.90
CA ILE A 100 -13.76 -22.08 -6.47
C ILE A 100 -14.54 -23.36 -6.15
N LYS A 101 -15.77 -23.50 -6.67
CA LYS A 101 -16.55 -24.73 -6.53
C LYS A 101 -15.84 -25.95 -7.13
N SER A 102 -15.27 -25.81 -8.32
CA SER A 102 -14.50 -26.87 -8.97
C SER A 102 -13.28 -27.30 -8.18
N ILE A 103 -12.56 -26.36 -7.55
CA ILE A 103 -11.40 -26.67 -6.68
C ILE A 103 -11.85 -27.46 -5.44
N ILE A 104 -12.97 -27.08 -4.83
CA ILE A 104 -13.50 -27.75 -3.63
C ILE A 104 -14.00 -29.16 -3.96
N SER A 105 -14.65 -29.34 -5.11
CA SER A 105 -15.21 -30.64 -5.50
C SER A 105 -14.16 -31.61 -6.04
N ASP A 106 -13.26 -31.15 -6.92
CA ASP A 106 -12.21 -31.97 -7.52
C ASP A 106 -11.07 -31.07 -8.01
N SER A 107 -10.09 -30.85 -7.13
CA SER A 107 -8.92 -30.02 -7.43
C SER A 107 -8.08 -30.57 -8.59
N ALA A 108 -8.05 -31.89 -8.81
CA ALA A 108 -7.28 -32.49 -9.90
C ALA A 108 -7.78 -32.04 -11.27
N SER A 109 -9.09 -31.89 -11.45
CA SER A 109 -9.69 -31.40 -12.70
C SER A 109 -9.24 -29.99 -13.08
N VAL A 110 -8.89 -29.15 -12.09
CA VAL A 110 -8.44 -27.76 -12.30
C VAL A 110 -6.94 -27.69 -12.55
N PHE A 111 -6.12 -28.48 -11.83
CA PHE A 111 -4.66 -28.43 -11.94
C PHE A 111 -4.11 -29.27 -13.09
N GLN A 112 -4.79 -30.34 -13.51
CA GLN A 112 -4.37 -31.18 -14.64
C GLN A 112 -4.76 -30.57 -16.00
N ASN A 113 -5.88 -29.84 -16.05
CA ASN A 113 -6.29 -29.16 -17.28
C ASN A 113 -5.61 -27.79 -17.39
N LYS A 114 -4.68 -27.67 -18.36
CA LYS A 114 -3.90 -26.44 -18.60
C LYS A 114 -4.78 -25.20 -18.79
N ALA A 115 -5.96 -25.32 -19.42
CA ALA A 115 -6.86 -24.18 -19.62
C ALA A 115 -7.50 -23.69 -18.32
N MET A 116 -7.98 -24.62 -17.48
CA MET A 116 -8.58 -24.30 -16.18
C MET A 116 -7.55 -23.71 -15.22
N LEU A 117 -6.34 -24.26 -15.21
CA LEU A 117 -5.23 -23.73 -14.42
C LEU A 117 -4.89 -22.29 -14.80
N LEU A 118 -4.79 -21.98 -16.09
CA LEU A 118 -4.49 -20.62 -16.56
C LEU A 118 -5.62 -19.62 -16.25
N CYS A 119 -6.88 -20.05 -16.30
CA CYS A 119 -8.02 -19.24 -15.86
C CYS A 119 -7.98 -18.95 -14.36
N PHE A 120 -7.60 -19.95 -13.55
CA PHE A 120 -7.43 -19.74 -12.11
C PHE A 120 -6.28 -18.76 -11.81
N ILE A 121 -5.14 -18.94 -12.48
CA ILE A 121 -3.98 -18.05 -12.33
C ILE A 121 -4.32 -16.62 -12.75
N SER A 122 -5.10 -16.42 -13.82
CA SER A 122 -5.50 -15.07 -14.24
C SER A 122 -6.39 -14.38 -13.20
N PHE A 123 -7.33 -15.11 -12.57
CA PHE A 123 -8.15 -14.57 -11.50
C PHE A 123 -7.32 -14.24 -10.26
N ALA A 124 -6.44 -15.14 -9.84
CA ALA A 124 -5.53 -14.91 -8.71
C ALA A 124 -4.62 -13.70 -8.97
N ALA A 125 -4.08 -13.57 -10.18
CA ALA A 125 -3.24 -12.44 -10.57
C ALA A 125 -4.00 -11.11 -10.50
N VAL A 126 -5.24 -11.04 -10.99
CA VAL A 126 -6.07 -9.81 -10.90
C VAL A 126 -6.35 -9.43 -9.44
N ILE A 127 -6.67 -10.41 -8.59
CA ILE A 127 -6.94 -10.16 -7.16
C ILE A 127 -5.68 -9.64 -6.47
N LEU A 128 -4.55 -10.34 -6.61
CA LEU A 128 -3.30 -9.94 -5.95
C LEU A 128 -2.81 -8.57 -6.44
N THR A 129 -2.80 -8.35 -7.75
CA THR A 129 -2.34 -7.08 -8.32
C THR A 129 -3.27 -5.93 -7.97
N SER A 130 -4.60 -6.13 -7.93
CA SER A 130 -5.55 -5.09 -7.51
C SER A 130 -5.37 -4.67 -6.05
N LEU A 131 -5.10 -5.62 -5.13
CA LEU A 131 -4.79 -5.32 -3.74
C LEU A 131 -3.47 -4.56 -3.58
N VAL A 132 -2.43 -4.99 -4.29
CA VAL A 132 -1.13 -4.31 -4.29
C VAL A 132 -1.26 -2.87 -4.84
N CYS A 133 -2.01 -2.69 -5.93
CA CYS A 133 -2.36 -1.38 -6.47
C CYS A 133 -3.10 -0.51 -5.45
N ALA A 134 -4.08 -1.07 -4.73
CA ALA A 134 -4.83 -0.34 -3.72
C ALA A 134 -3.91 0.17 -2.58
N VAL A 135 -3.02 -0.68 -2.05
CA VAL A 135 -2.08 -0.29 -0.98
C VAL A 135 -1.10 0.78 -1.47
N ILE A 136 -0.50 0.59 -2.65
CA ILE A 136 0.48 1.54 -3.20
C ILE A 136 -0.18 2.89 -3.55
N SER A 137 -1.47 2.87 -3.91
CA SER A 137 -2.23 4.09 -4.18
C SER A 137 -2.37 5.01 -2.96
N LEU A 138 -2.26 4.48 -1.74
CA LEU A 138 -2.25 5.29 -0.50
C LEU A 138 -1.01 6.20 -0.46
N PHE A 139 0.10 5.78 -1.06
CA PHE A 139 1.34 6.54 -1.14
C PHE A 139 1.44 7.44 -2.38
N SER A 140 0.29 7.82 -2.95
CA SER A 140 0.22 8.69 -4.14
C SER A 140 0.75 10.10 -3.91
N TYR A 141 0.74 10.60 -2.67
CA TYR A 141 1.23 11.94 -2.30
C TYR A 141 2.75 12.12 -2.45
N THR A 142 3.50 11.02 -2.59
CA THR A 142 4.96 11.05 -2.79
C THR A 142 5.34 11.61 -4.17
N LYS A 143 6.54 12.19 -4.31
CA LYS A 143 7.01 12.84 -5.56
C LYS A 143 6.88 11.98 -6.82
N ASN A 144 7.05 10.65 -6.70
CA ASN A 144 6.95 9.69 -7.80
C ASN A 144 5.66 8.84 -7.76
N GLY A 145 4.70 9.16 -6.89
CA GLY A 145 3.49 8.36 -6.65
C GLY A 145 2.66 8.11 -7.92
N TYR A 146 2.41 9.16 -8.71
CA TYR A 146 1.66 9.03 -9.97
C TYR A 146 2.34 8.10 -10.98
N LYS A 147 3.66 8.25 -11.18
CA LYS A 147 4.42 7.41 -12.13
C LYS A 147 4.37 5.93 -11.72
N ARG A 148 4.47 5.64 -10.41
CA ARG A 148 4.37 4.26 -9.91
C ARG A 148 2.99 3.67 -10.15
N ASN A 149 1.93 4.42 -9.83
CA ASN A 149 0.56 3.92 -9.97
C ASN A 149 0.18 3.63 -11.43
N ILE A 150 0.61 4.47 -12.37
CA ILE A 150 0.30 4.26 -13.79
C ILE A 150 1.08 3.08 -14.37
N ILE A 151 2.36 2.91 -13.99
CA ILE A 151 3.17 1.76 -14.40
C ILE A 151 2.55 0.46 -13.86
N LEU A 152 2.18 0.44 -12.58
CA LEU A 152 1.62 -0.76 -11.94
C LEU A 152 0.25 -1.13 -12.51
N SER A 153 -0.61 -0.14 -12.78
CA SER A 153 -1.89 -0.38 -13.46
C SER A 153 -1.68 -0.91 -14.89
N GLY A 154 -0.66 -0.41 -15.60
CA GLY A 154 -0.26 -0.95 -16.90
C GLY A 154 0.20 -2.40 -16.82
N ILE A 155 1.02 -2.75 -15.83
CA ILE A 155 1.46 -4.14 -15.58
C ILE A 155 0.26 -5.04 -15.32
N GLN A 156 -0.73 -4.60 -14.53
CA GLN A 156 -1.94 -5.37 -14.26
C GLN A 156 -2.73 -5.68 -15.54
N ILE A 157 -2.89 -4.70 -16.44
CA ILE A 157 -3.57 -4.92 -17.73
C ILE A 157 -2.77 -5.91 -18.60
N CYS A 158 -1.46 -5.69 -18.73
CA CYS A 158 -0.59 -6.55 -19.54
C CYS A 158 -0.57 -8.00 -19.03
N THR A 159 -0.51 -8.19 -17.72
CA THR A 159 -0.51 -9.54 -17.10
C THR A 159 -1.85 -10.24 -17.31
N PHE A 160 -2.98 -9.54 -17.17
CA PHE A 160 -4.29 -10.13 -17.43
C PHE A 160 -4.48 -10.50 -18.90
N ILE A 161 -4.06 -9.65 -19.83
CA ILE A 161 -4.11 -9.95 -21.27
C ILE A 161 -3.22 -11.14 -21.61
N ALA A 162 -1.98 -11.17 -21.13
CA ALA A 162 -1.04 -12.27 -21.40
C ALA A 162 -1.58 -13.62 -20.90
N LEU A 163 -2.10 -13.67 -19.67
CA LEU A 163 -2.67 -14.88 -19.09
C LEU A 163 -3.98 -15.30 -19.79
N SER A 164 -4.82 -14.33 -20.19
CA SER A 164 -6.04 -14.61 -20.95
C SER A 164 -5.74 -15.19 -22.32
N THR A 165 -4.76 -14.63 -23.04
CA THR A 165 -4.31 -15.17 -24.34
C THR A 165 -3.72 -16.57 -24.18
N ALA A 166 -2.92 -16.81 -23.14
CA ALA A 166 -2.41 -18.15 -22.84
C ALA A 166 -3.54 -19.15 -22.57
N ALA A 167 -4.57 -18.76 -21.83
CA ALA A 167 -5.74 -19.61 -21.59
C ALA A 167 -6.49 -19.93 -22.90
N VAL A 168 -6.62 -18.96 -23.80
CA VAL A 168 -7.27 -19.15 -25.10
C VAL A 168 -6.52 -20.13 -26.00
N ILE A 169 -5.19 -20.02 -26.07
CA ILE A 169 -4.34 -20.94 -26.85
C ILE A 169 -4.51 -22.38 -26.35
N ASN A 170 -4.80 -22.58 -25.06
CA ASN A 170 -4.99 -23.90 -24.45
C ASN A 170 -6.44 -24.40 -24.49
N GLY A 171 -7.36 -23.74 -25.22
CA GLY A 171 -8.73 -24.21 -25.45
C GLY A 171 -9.81 -23.49 -24.63
N ALA A 172 -9.50 -22.40 -23.94
CA ALA A 172 -10.53 -21.51 -23.40
C ALA A 172 -11.04 -20.55 -24.49
N SER A 173 -12.27 -20.06 -24.35
CA SER A 173 -12.80 -18.96 -25.15
C SER A 173 -13.10 -17.77 -24.25
N ILE A 174 -12.87 -16.56 -24.76
CA ILE A 174 -13.14 -15.32 -24.02
C ILE A 174 -14.64 -15.03 -24.07
N PHE A 175 -15.21 -14.67 -22.92
CA PHE A 175 -16.60 -14.24 -22.81
C PHE A 175 -16.69 -12.75 -22.43
N ALA A 176 -17.89 -12.18 -22.43
CA ALA A 176 -18.12 -10.75 -22.20
C ALA A 176 -17.51 -10.22 -20.89
N GLY A 177 -17.36 -11.07 -19.86
CA GLY A 177 -16.74 -10.70 -18.59
C GLY A 177 -15.28 -10.27 -18.70
N ALA A 178 -14.50 -10.82 -19.65
CA ALA A 178 -13.10 -10.41 -19.81
C ALA A 178 -12.97 -8.99 -20.36
N ALA A 179 -13.84 -8.61 -21.30
CA ALA A 179 -13.89 -7.25 -21.81
C ALA A 179 -14.28 -6.26 -20.70
N ALA A 180 -15.24 -6.63 -19.84
CA ALA A 180 -15.63 -5.82 -18.68
C ALA A 180 -14.45 -5.60 -17.72
N VAL A 181 -13.67 -6.65 -17.40
CA VAL A 181 -12.48 -6.55 -16.53
C VAL A 181 -11.44 -5.59 -17.13
N ILE A 182 -11.15 -5.69 -18.43
CA ILE A 182 -10.20 -4.80 -19.12
C ILE A 182 -10.70 -3.36 -19.12
N LEU A 183 -11.98 -3.12 -19.44
CA LEU A 183 -12.56 -1.78 -19.44
C LEU A 183 -12.51 -1.13 -18.05
N LEU A 184 -12.76 -1.90 -16.99
CA LEU A 184 -12.67 -1.43 -15.61
C LEU A 184 -11.22 -1.11 -15.20
N GLN A 185 -10.24 -1.89 -15.67
CA GLN A 185 -8.81 -1.59 -15.46
C GLN A 185 -8.36 -0.35 -16.27
N ILE A 186 -8.92 -0.11 -17.45
CA ILE A 186 -8.67 1.13 -18.20
C ILE A 186 -9.29 2.33 -17.49
N LEU A 187 -10.49 2.16 -16.91
CA LEU A 187 -11.14 3.19 -16.10
C LEU A 187 -10.29 3.57 -14.87
N THR A 188 -9.67 2.60 -14.18
CA THR A 188 -8.78 2.91 -13.05
C THR A 188 -7.57 3.73 -13.49
N MET A 189 -6.97 3.44 -14.65
CA MET A 189 -5.91 4.27 -15.23
C MET A 189 -6.39 5.70 -15.57
N TYR A 190 -7.59 5.83 -16.13
CA TYR A 190 -8.16 7.15 -16.42
C TYR A 190 -8.38 7.96 -15.14
N LEU A 191 -8.86 7.32 -14.07
CA LEU A 191 -9.02 7.95 -12.76
C LEU A 191 -7.68 8.39 -12.16
N HIS A 192 -6.59 7.65 -12.36
CA HIS A 192 -5.25 8.08 -11.99
C HIS A 192 -4.83 9.37 -12.70
N LYS A 193 -5.07 9.47 -14.02
CA LYS A 193 -4.77 10.68 -14.82
C LYS A 193 -5.61 11.87 -14.35
N LYS A 194 -6.91 11.66 -14.13
CA LYS A 194 -7.83 12.71 -13.66
C LYS A 194 -7.47 13.20 -12.25
N TYR A 195 -7.06 12.30 -11.36
CA TYR A 195 -6.60 12.65 -10.01
C TYR A 195 -5.35 13.54 -10.03
N LYS A 196 -4.36 13.22 -10.88
CA LYS A 196 -3.17 14.06 -11.04
C LYS A 196 -3.55 15.47 -11.50
N LYS A 197 -4.41 15.56 -12.52
CA LYS A 197 -4.88 16.85 -13.05
C LYS A 197 -5.56 17.70 -11.96
N SER A 198 -6.42 17.09 -11.15
CA SER A 198 -7.08 17.76 -10.03
C SER A 198 -6.10 18.28 -8.95
N ILE A 199 -5.00 17.56 -8.70
CA ILE A 199 -3.94 18.06 -7.79
C ILE A 199 -3.21 19.27 -8.39
N GLU A 200 -2.92 19.24 -9.69
CA GLU A 200 -2.25 20.35 -10.38
C GLU A 200 -3.15 21.60 -10.44
N GLU A 201 -4.45 21.43 -10.73
CA GLU A 201 -5.44 22.51 -10.74
C GLU A 201 -5.59 23.16 -9.34
N ASN A 202 -5.65 22.37 -8.26
CA ASN A 202 -5.75 22.92 -6.91
C ASN A 202 -4.49 23.69 -6.48
N LYS A 203 -3.29 23.27 -6.92
CA LYS A 203 -2.05 24.01 -6.64
C LYS A 203 -2.00 25.35 -7.35
N ASN A 204 -2.53 25.44 -8.56
CA ASN A 204 -2.54 26.67 -9.34
C ASN A 204 -3.56 27.69 -8.83
N ASN A 205 -4.60 27.25 -8.11
CA ASN A 205 -5.60 28.13 -7.49
C ASN A 205 -5.18 28.66 -6.10
N GLU A 206 -4.12 28.09 -5.51
CA GLU A 206 -3.54 28.51 -4.23
C GLU A 206 -2.34 29.48 -4.40
N GLN A 207 -1.94 29.78 -5.65
CA GLN A 207 -0.93 30.79 -6.02
C GLN A 207 -1.58 32.04 -6.60
#